data_AF-W5YM51-F1
#
_entry.id   AF-W5YM51-F1
#
_cell.length_a   1.000
_cell.length_b   1.000
_cell.length_c   1.000
_cell.angle_alpha   90.00
_cell.angle_beta   90.00
_cell.angle_gamma   90.00
#
_symmetry.space_group_name_H-M   'P 1'
#
loop_
_entity.id
_entity.type
_entity.pdbx_description
1 polymer ?
#
loop_
_entity_poly.entity_id
_entity_poly.type
_entity_poly.pdbx_seq_one_letter_code
_entity_poly.pdbx_strand_id
1 'polypeptide(L)'
;MRSAFGVLIINLSASPNDQEFPALILAAGASSRLGRPKALLSMPGSGKTLLDQAIHNGRILSRDVRVMCGAWYPLIRFRASAQPSAWLQVPDWQEGLSASLATGLASMGPKVKGVFVLVADQPLLDEASLQAFGKAARFVPHQPVAADYDGWPGVPAYLQVAVARGDGA
;
A
#
# COMPACT_ATOMS: atom_id res chain seq x y z
N MET A 1 -48.27 -27.03 -17.12
CA MET A 1 -48.01 -25.57 -17.13
C MET A 1 -47.74 -25.09 -15.71
N ARG A 2 -46.48 -24.90 -15.35
CA ARG A 2 -46.06 -24.13 -14.16
C ARG A 2 -44.80 -23.35 -14.55
N SER A 3 -44.90 -22.02 -14.56
CA SER A 3 -43.80 -21.10 -14.82
C SER A 3 -42.70 -21.28 -13.79
N ALA A 4 -41.48 -21.53 -14.26
CA ALA A 4 -40.27 -21.37 -13.47
C ALA A 4 -39.83 -19.90 -13.57
N PHE A 5 -40.17 -19.09 -12.57
CA PHE A 5 -39.48 -17.83 -12.34
C PHE A 5 -38.13 -18.16 -11.70
N GLY A 6 -37.09 -18.24 -12.54
CA GLY A 6 -35.71 -18.33 -12.10
C GLY A 6 -35.30 -17.01 -11.44
N VAL A 7 -35.20 -17.03 -10.12
CA VAL A 7 -34.50 -15.96 -9.38
C VAL A 7 -33.02 -16.12 -9.71
N LEU A 8 -32.54 -15.26 -10.61
CA LEU A 8 -31.12 -15.06 -10.86
C LEU A 8 -30.52 -14.36 -9.63
N ILE A 9 -30.08 -15.15 -8.64
CA ILE A 9 -29.23 -14.64 -7.57
C ILE A 9 -27.84 -14.41 -8.17
N ILE A 10 -27.65 -13.24 -8.79
CA ILE A 10 -26.31 -12.73 -9.06
C ILE A 10 -25.72 -12.45 -7.68
N ASN A 11 -24.88 -13.36 -7.20
CA ASN A 11 -24.17 -13.19 -5.96
C ASN A 11 -23.09 -12.11 -6.17
N LEU A 12 -23.50 -10.83 -6.08
CA LEU A 12 -22.62 -9.67 -6.19
C LEU A 12 -21.88 -9.43 -4.85
N SER A 13 -21.37 -10.51 -4.23
CA SER A 13 -20.65 -10.48 -2.95
C SER A 13 -19.23 -11.04 -3.07
N ALA A 14 -18.63 -10.99 -4.27
CA ALA A 14 -17.19 -11.00 -4.35
C ALA A 14 -16.72 -9.56 -4.13
N SER A 15 -16.54 -9.14 -2.86
CA SER A 15 -15.53 -8.12 -2.61
C SER A 15 -14.26 -8.63 -3.29
N PRO A 16 -13.62 -7.87 -4.20
CA PRO A 16 -12.33 -8.27 -4.74
C PRO A 16 -11.47 -8.63 -3.53
N ASN A 17 -10.96 -9.85 -3.52
CA ASN A 17 -10.29 -10.41 -2.36
C ASN A 17 -9.19 -9.42 -1.96
N ASP A 18 -9.29 -8.71 -0.83
CA ASP A 18 -8.41 -7.56 -0.50
C ASP A 18 -6.91 -7.94 -0.53
N GLN A 19 -6.62 -9.25 -0.43
CA GLN A 19 -5.28 -9.84 -0.59
C GLN A 19 -4.69 -9.72 -2.02
N GLU A 20 -5.51 -9.46 -3.03
CA GLU A 20 -5.05 -9.24 -4.42
C GLU A 20 -4.47 -7.82 -4.62
N PHE A 21 -4.73 -6.91 -3.67
CA PHE A 21 -4.37 -5.49 -3.75
C PHE A 21 -3.70 -5.02 -2.44
N PRO A 22 -2.54 -5.55 -2.04
CA PRO A 22 -1.87 -5.13 -0.81
C PRO A 22 -1.43 -3.67 -0.86
N ALA A 23 -1.33 -3.04 0.31
CA ALA A 23 -0.76 -1.71 0.49
C ALA A 23 0.65 -1.82 1.07
N LEU A 24 1.63 -1.31 0.33
CA LEU A 24 3.04 -1.26 0.66
C LEU A 24 3.41 0.14 1.14
N ILE A 25 3.86 0.24 2.39
CA ILE A 25 4.34 1.49 2.99
C ILE A 25 5.86 1.47 3.00
N LEU A 26 6.48 2.39 2.27
CA LEU A 26 7.93 2.53 2.21
C LEU A 26 8.42 3.41 3.36
N ALA A 27 9.08 2.79 4.35
CA ALA A 27 9.59 3.44 5.56
C ALA A 27 11.04 3.03 5.89
N ALA A 28 11.82 2.62 4.88
CA ALA A 28 13.15 2.05 5.08
C ALA A 28 14.29 3.09 5.20
N GLY A 29 14.03 4.35 4.82
CA GLY A 29 15.04 5.38 4.69
C GLY A 29 15.67 5.86 6.02
N ALA A 30 16.95 6.23 5.96
CA ALA A 30 17.73 6.68 7.12
C ALA A 30 17.26 8.00 7.74
N SER A 31 16.52 8.84 7.01
CA SER A 31 16.15 10.18 7.49
C SER A 31 17.38 11.01 7.92
N SER A 32 18.49 10.92 7.17
CA SER A 32 19.81 11.43 7.56
C SER A 32 19.83 12.91 7.97
N ARG A 33 19.10 13.77 7.24
CA ARG A 33 18.94 15.20 7.57
C ARG A 33 18.27 15.44 8.93
N LEU A 34 17.39 14.54 9.37
CA LEU A 34 16.68 14.65 10.65
C LEU A 34 17.44 13.99 11.82
N GLY A 35 18.40 13.10 11.54
CA GLY A 35 19.17 12.35 12.55
C GLY A 35 18.36 11.34 13.37
N ARG A 36 17.07 11.16 13.06
CA ARG A 36 16.12 10.28 13.76
C ARG A 36 15.10 9.72 12.77
N PRO A 37 14.46 8.57 13.03
CA PRO A 37 13.51 7.96 12.10
C PRO A 37 12.28 8.87 11.89
N LYS A 38 12.15 9.44 10.69
CA LYS A 38 11.01 10.31 10.33
C LYS A 38 9.67 9.60 10.58
N ALA A 39 9.61 8.30 10.29
CA ALA A 39 8.45 7.44 10.51
C ALA A 39 7.92 7.48 11.96
N LEU A 40 8.77 7.74 12.97
CA LEU A 40 8.38 7.79 14.38
C LEU A 40 8.12 9.22 14.89
N LEU A 41 8.10 10.23 14.03
CA LEU A 41 7.73 11.57 14.45
C LEU A 41 6.26 11.62 14.85
N SER A 42 5.97 12.21 16.00
CA SER A 42 4.61 12.43 16.48
C SER A 42 3.90 13.46 15.62
N MET A 43 2.67 13.16 15.24
CA MET A 43 1.75 14.10 14.62
C MET A 43 1.12 15.01 15.68
N PRO A 44 1.22 16.34 15.54
CA PRO A 44 0.63 17.28 16.49
C PRO A 44 -0.85 16.98 16.75
N GLY A 45 -1.23 16.93 18.03
CA GLY A 45 -2.63 16.77 18.47
C GLY A 45 -3.25 15.38 18.33
N SER A 46 -2.57 14.40 17.72
CA SER A 46 -3.16 13.06 17.48
C SER A 46 -2.65 11.95 18.41
N GLY A 47 -1.50 12.15 19.07
CA GLY A 47 -0.79 11.09 19.80
C GLY A 47 -0.23 9.96 18.92
N LYS A 48 -0.41 10.02 17.60
CA LYS A 48 0.06 9.03 16.62
C LYS A 48 1.38 9.46 15.98
N THR A 49 2.14 8.50 15.50
CA THR A 49 3.31 8.77 14.64
C THR A 49 2.93 8.90 13.17
N LEU A 50 3.84 9.45 12.34
CA LEU A 50 3.69 9.45 10.89
C LEU A 50 3.46 8.04 10.32
N LEU A 51 4.15 7.04 10.86
CA LEU A 51 3.96 5.64 10.46
C LEU A 51 2.58 5.11 10.86
N ASP A 52 2.09 5.44 12.06
CA ASP A 52 0.75 5.02 12.50
C ASP A 52 -0.32 5.55 11.55
N GLN A 53 -0.18 6.82 11.11
CA GLN A 53 -1.08 7.42 10.13
C GLN A 53 -0.93 6.78 8.75
N ALA A 54 0.28 6.47 8.29
CA ALA A 54 0.49 5.78 7.02
C ALA A 54 -0.13 4.37 7.03
N ILE A 55 -0.01 3.64 8.14
CA ILE A 55 -0.67 2.33 8.32
C ILE A 55 -2.18 2.48 8.28
N HIS A 56 -2.73 3.51 8.93
CA HIS A 56 -4.15 3.82 8.84
C HIS A 56 -4.60 4.13 7.41
N ASN A 57 -3.87 4.97 6.68
CA ASN A 57 -4.13 5.29 5.27
C ASN A 57 -4.04 4.04 4.38
N GLY A 58 -3.06 3.17 4.65
CA GLY A 58 -2.95 1.87 3.98
C GLY A 58 -4.18 0.98 4.22
N ARG A 59 -4.75 1.00 5.43
CA ARG A 59 -5.97 0.23 5.78
C ARG A 59 -7.23 0.72 5.09
N ILE A 60 -7.30 2.00 4.74
CA ILE A 60 -8.38 2.54 3.88
C ILE A 60 -8.29 1.90 2.49
N LEU A 61 -7.08 1.64 2.00
CA LEU A 61 -6.84 1.07 0.68
C LEU A 61 -6.86 -0.46 0.64
N SER A 62 -6.43 -1.15 1.70
CA SER A 62 -6.34 -2.62 1.73
C SER A 62 -6.24 -3.17 3.15
N ARG A 63 -6.77 -4.39 3.37
CA ARG A 63 -6.57 -5.13 4.63
C ARG A 63 -5.17 -5.72 4.76
N ASP A 64 -4.46 -5.96 3.65
CA ASP A 64 -3.08 -6.44 3.65
C ASP A 64 -2.13 -5.24 3.58
N VAL A 65 -1.79 -4.67 4.74
CA VAL A 65 -0.84 -3.56 4.85
C VAL A 65 0.53 -4.09 5.22
N ARG A 66 1.55 -3.83 4.41
CA ARG A 66 2.93 -4.27 4.62
C ARG A 66 3.84 -3.06 4.72
N VAL A 67 4.71 -3.04 5.72
CA VAL A 67 5.65 -1.93 5.92
C VAL A 67 7.06 -2.40 5.61
N MET A 68 7.73 -1.69 4.70
CA MET A 68 9.15 -1.87 4.39
C MET A 68 10.01 -1.06 5.37
N CYS A 69 10.91 -1.72 6.08
CA CYS A 69 11.83 -1.12 7.04
C CYS A 69 13.29 -1.43 6.69
N GLY A 70 14.19 -0.50 6.99
CA GLY A 70 15.62 -0.61 6.70
C GLY A 70 16.43 -0.02 7.84
N ALA A 71 16.96 1.18 7.65
CA ALA A 71 17.93 1.85 8.52
C ALA A 71 17.62 1.84 10.04
N TRP A 72 16.34 1.83 10.42
CA TRP A 72 15.89 1.91 11.80
C TRP A 72 15.10 0.67 12.25
N TYR A 73 15.25 -0.45 11.55
CA TYR A 73 14.75 -1.74 12.04
C TYR A 73 15.71 -2.30 13.11
N PRO A 74 15.23 -2.91 14.23
CA PRO A 74 13.84 -3.15 14.62
C PRO A 74 13.18 -2.02 15.42
N LEU A 75 13.88 -0.90 15.65
CA LEU A 75 13.38 0.22 16.47
C LEU A 75 12.01 0.73 16.02
N ILE A 76 11.81 0.93 14.71
CA ILE A 76 10.52 1.37 14.15
C ILE A 76 9.40 0.40 14.51
N ARG A 77 9.63 -0.91 14.34
CA ARG A 77 8.65 -1.95 14.67
C ARG A 77 8.27 -1.93 16.16
N PHE A 78 9.25 -1.75 17.03
CA PHE A 78 9.03 -1.75 18.48
C PHE A 78 8.27 -0.50 18.95
N ARG A 79 8.49 0.65 18.31
CA ARG A 79 7.90 1.94 18.73
C ARG A 79 6.62 2.31 18.00
N ALA A 80 6.27 1.61 16.91
CA ALA A 80 5.02 1.82 16.21
C ALA A 80 3.83 1.37 17.08
N SER A 81 2.82 2.23 17.21
CA SER A 81 1.61 1.91 17.98
C SER A 81 0.64 1.09 17.14
N ALA A 82 0.59 1.35 15.83
CA ALA A 82 -0.16 0.58 14.86
C ALA A 82 0.71 -0.55 14.29
N GLN A 83 0.16 -1.77 14.28
CA GLN A 83 0.84 -2.94 13.69
C GLN A 83 0.30 -3.24 12.28
N PRO A 84 1.15 -3.27 11.24
CA PRO A 84 0.76 -3.69 9.90
C PRO A 84 0.51 -5.20 9.86
N SER A 85 -0.02 -5.69 8.74
CA SER A 85 -0.17 -7.12 8.46
C SER A 85 1.18 -7.83 8.33
N ALA A 86 2.21 -7.13 7.85
CA ALA A 86 3.59 -7.62 7.84
C ALA A 86 4.63 -6.50 7.97
N TRP A 87 5.74 -6.82 8.65
CA TRP A 87 6.97 -6.04 8.62
C TRP A 87 7.97 -6.73 7.70
N LEU A 88 8.47 -6.01 6.70
CA LEU A 88 9.42 -6.51 5.71
C LEU A 88 10.72 -5.72 5.82
N GLN A 89 11.85 -6.42 5.86
CA GLN A 89 13.16 -5.78 5.90
C GLN A 89 13.67 -5.52 4.48
N VAL A 90 14.28 -4.36 4.28
CA VAL A 90 15.00 -3.97 3.06
C VAL A 90 16.49 -3.97 3.42
N PRO A 91 17.25 -5.01 3.08
CA PRO A 91 18.67 -5.08 3.38
C PRO A 91 19.45 -3.92 2.75
N ASP A 92 19.17 -3.65 1.47
CA ASP A 92 19.88 -2.66 0.64
C ASP A 92 19.18 -1.30 0.64
N TRP A 93 18.63 -0.88 1.78
CA TRP A 93 17.86 0.36 1.91
C TRP A 93 18.68 1.61 1.53
N GLN A 94 20.01 1.52 1.59
CA GLN A 94 20.97 2.56 1.23
C GLN A 94 20.88 2.93 -0.25
N GLU A 95 20.43 2.01 -1.12
CA GLU A 95 20.20 2.25 -2.54
C GLU A 95 18.96 3.13 -2.79
N GLY A 96 18.17 3.39 -1.75
CA GLY A 96 17.08 4.36 -1.76
C GLY A 96 15.69 3.75 -1.92
N LEU A 97 14.76 4.60 -2.34
CA LEU A 97 13.33 4.26 -2.40
C LEU A 97 13.03 3.17 -3.44
N SER A 98 13.76 3.17 -4.57
CA SER A 98 13.63 2.18 -5.65
C SER A 98 13.95 0.77 -5.18
N ALA A 99 15.03 0.58 -4.42
CA ALA A 99 15.40 -0.73 -3.86
C ALA A 99 14.36 -1.23 -2.85
N SER A 100 13.82 -0.32 -2.02
CA SER A 100 12.73 -0.63 -1.09
C SER A 100 11.46 -1.08 -1.84
N LEU A 101 11.12 -0.38 -2.92
CA LEU A 101 9.98 -0.71 -3.77
C LEU A 101 10.19 -2.06 -4.48
N ALA A 102 11.34 -2.27 -5.10
CA ALA A 102 11.68 -3.50 -5.81
C ALA A 102 11.62 -4.72 -4.86
N THR A 103 12.20 -4.60 -3.67
CA THR A 103 12.13 -5.63 -2.62
C THR A 103 10.68 -5.91 -2.22
N GLY A 104 9.87 -4.86 -2.05
CA GLY A 104 8.45 -5.01 -1.71
C GLY A 104 7.65 -5.69 -2.82
N LEU A 105 7.85 -5.31 -4.07
CA LEU A 105 7.20 -5.94 -5.22
C LEU A 105 7.61 -7.41 -5.38
N ALA A 106 8.89 -7.75 -5.16
CA ALA A 106 9.37 -9.13 -5.19
C ALA A 106 8.78 -10.01 -4.07
N SER A 107 8.28 -9.42 -2.98
CA SER A 107 7.59 -10.14 -1.89
C SER A 107 6.14 -10.52 -2.22
N MET A 108 5.62 -10.09 -3.37
CA MET A 108 4.23 -10.29 -3.75
C MET A 108 4.00 -11.70 -4.28
N GLY A 109 2.91 -12.34 -3.82
CA GLY A 109 2.53 -13.66 -4.28
C GLY A 109 1.83 -13.63 -5.64
N PRO A 110 1.69 -14.79 -6.31
CA PRO A 110 1.15 -14.89 -7.67
C PRO A 110 -0.32 -14.46 -7.82
N LYS A 111 -1.04 -14.26 -6.70
CA LYS A 111 -2.44 -13.81 -6.68
C LYS A 111 -2.58 -12.27 -6.67
N VAL A 112 -1.49 -11.54 -6.46
CA VAL A 112 -1.50 -10.07 -6.40
C VAL A 112 -1.67 -9.51 -7.81
N LYS A 113 -2.69 -8.66 -8.00
CA LYS A 113 -2.98 -7.98 -9.28
C LYS A 113 -2.26 -6.64 -9.38
N GLY A 114 -2.09 -5.98 -8.24
CA GLY A 114 -1.30 -4.77 -8.12
C GLY A 114 -1.12 -4.35 -6.68
N VAL A 115 -0.31 -3.33 -6.47
CA VAL A 115 0.13 -2.90 -5.13
C VAL A 115 -0.12 -1.41 -5.00
N PHE A 116 -0.78 -1.02 -3.91
CA PHE A 116 -0.82 0.37 -3.49
C PHE A 116 0.52 0.72 -2.82
N VAL A 117 1.13 1.84 -3.20
CA VAL A 117 2.40 2.32 -2.66
C VAL A 117 2.15 3.62 -1.94
N LEU A 118 2.52 3.66 -0.66
CA LEU A 118 2.46 4.84 0.19
C LEU A 118 3.81 5.08 0.85
N VAL A 119 4.01 6.28 1.37
CA VAL A 119 5.17 6.64 2.21
C VAL A 119 4.68 7.21 3.53
N ALA A 120 5.53 7.20 4.57
CA ALA A 120 5.17 7.74 5.89
C ALA A 120 4.93 9.26 5.90
N ASP A 121 5.38 9.97 4.88
CA ASP A 121 5.47 11.43 4.85
C ASP A 121 4.19 12.13 4.37
N GLN A 122 3.06 11.42 4.30
CA GLN A 122 1.79 11.92 3.77
C GLN A 122 0.64 11.91 4.80
N PRO A 123 0.80 12.59 5.95
CA PRO A 123 -0.18 12.50 7.04
C PRO A 123 -1.51 13.21 6.72
N LEU A 124 -1.54 14.11 5.73
CA LEU A 124 -2.71 14.95 5.41
C LEU A 124 -3.56 14.42 4.24
N LEU A 125 -3.42 13.14 3.90
CA LEU A 125 -4.30 12.52 2.90
C LEU A 125 -5.72 12.41 3.45
N ASP A 126 -6.66 13.00 2.73
CA ASP A 126 -8.08 12.90 3.02
C ASP A 126 -8.59 11.47 2.75
N GLU A 127 -9.43 10.97 3.66
CA GLU A 127 -9.95 9.61 3.59
C GLU A 127 -10.86 9.40 2.37
N ALA A 128 -11.73 10.36 2.04
CA ALA A 128 -12.62 10.23 0.89
C ALA A 128 -11.83 10.18 -0.43
N SER A 129 -10.77 10.97 -0.53
CA SER A 129 -9.83 10.98 -1.65
C SER A 129 -9.09 9.64 -1.77
N LEU A 130 -8.63 9.06 -0.66
CA LEU A 130 -8.02 7.73 -0.64
C LEU A 130 -9.00 6.63 -1.06
N GLN A 131 -10.24 6.68 -0.58
CA GLN A 131 -11.28 5.72 -0.98
C GLN A 131 -11.58 5.83 -2.49
N ALA A 132 -11.69 7.05 -3.02
CA ALA A 132 -11.90 7.28 -4.45
C ALA A 132 -10.72 6.76 -5.28
N PHE A 133 -9.48 7.05 -4.85
CA PHE A 133 -8.26 6.53 -5.46
C PHE A 133 -8.23 4.99 -5.47
N GLY A 134 -8.54 4.37 -4.34
CA GLY A 134 -8.59 2.91 -4.22
C GLY A 134 -9.64 2.24 -5.09
N LYS A 135 -10.79 2.91 -5.33
CA LYS A 135 -11.82 2.45 -6.27
C LYS A 135 -11.36 2.59 -7.72
N ALA A 136 -10.77 3.73 -8.09
CA ALA A 136 -10.28 3.98 -9.44
C ALA A 136 -9.20 2.97 -9.84
N ALA A 137 -8.20 2.75 -8.98
CA ALA A 137 -7.14 1.76 -9.21
C ALA A 137 -7.68 0.34 -9.42
N ARG A 138 -8.65 -0.08 -8.60
CA ARG A 138 -9.30 -1.40 -8.72
C ARG A 138 -10.14 -1.55 -9.99
N PHE A 139 -10.65 -0.44 -10.54
CA PHE A 139 -11.41 -0.45 -11.79
C PHE A 139 -10.51 -0.67 -13.02
N VAL A 140 -9.25 -0.22 -12.94
CA VAL A 140 -8.24 -0.43 -13.99
C VAL A 140 -6.99 -1.15 -13.43
N PRO A 141 -7.13 -2.41 -12.96
CA PRO A 141 -6.08 -3.08 -12.20
C PRO A 141 -4.79 -3.35 -13.00
N HIS A 142 -4.85 -3.26 -14.33
CA HIS A 142 -3.74 -3.42 -15.26
C HIS A 142 -3.15 -2.08 -15.75
N GLN A 143 -3.48 -0.97 -15.09
CA GLN A 143 -2.93 0.33 -15.41
C GLN A 143 -2.35 0.96 -14.14
N PRO A 144 -1.16 1.58 -14.21
CA PRO A 144 -0.66 2.34 -13.08
C PRO A 144 -1.54 3.58 -12.85
N VAL A 145 -1.82 3.88 -11.59
CA VAL A 145 -2.57 5.07 -11.17
C VAL A 145 -1.78 5.79 -10.09
N ALA A 146 -1.68 7.11 -10.14
CA ALA A 146 -0.96 7.89 -9.14
C ALA A 146 -1.80 9.09 -8.72
N ALA A 147 -1.58 9.58 -7.50
CA ALA A 147 -2.07 10.90 -7.13
C ALA A 147 -1.37 11.94 -8.01
N ASP A 148 -2.13 12.93 -8.48
CA ASP A 148 -1.61 14.04 -9.27
C ASP A 148 -1.49 15.29 -8.39
N TYR A 149 -0.30 15.87 -8.35
CA TYR A 149 0.00 17.11 -7.64
C TYR A 149 0.40 18.17 -8.66
N ASP A 150 -0.59 18.87 -9.22
CA ASP A 150 -0.40 19.89 -10.26
C ASP A 150 0.41 19.38 -11.47
N GLY A 151 0.03 18.22 -12.02
CA GLY A 151 0.70 17.57 -13.15
C GLY A 151 1.92 16.72 -12.77
N TRP A 152 2.26 16.64 -11.49
CA TRP A 152 3.34 15.80 -10.97
C TRP A 152 2.78 14.53 -10.32
N PRO A 153 2.92 13.36 -10.97
CA PRO A 153 2.46 12.11 -10.38
C PRO A 153 3.29 11.77 -9.13
N GLY A 154 2.60 11.36 -8.07
CA GLY A 154 3.20 11.01 -6.79
C GLY A 154 2.46 9.90 -6.07
N VAL A 155 2.96 9.56 -4.87
CA VAL A 155 2.26 8.68 -3.94
C VAL A 155 1.02 9.39 -3.36
N PRO A 156 -0.05 8.70 -2.93
CA PRO A 156 -0.27 7.27 -3.09
C PRO A 156 -0.31 6.88 -4.57
N ALA A 157 0.35 5.77 -4.89
CA ALA A 157 0.40 5.20 -6.23
C ALA A 157 -0.15 3.78 -6.22
N TYR A 158 -0.57 3.29 -7.38
CA TYR A 158 -0.98 1.93 -7.64
C TYR A 158 -0.15 1.42 -8.80
N LEU A 159 0.56 0.33 -8.58
CA LEU A 159 1.40 -0.32 -9.57
C LEU A 159 0.81 -1.68 -9.88
N GLN A 160 0.59 -1.97 -11.15
CA GLN A 160 0.29 -3.33 -11.59
C GLN A 160 1.48 -4.25 -11.29
N VAL A 161 1.22 -5.45 -10.80
CA VAL A 161 2.22 -6.52 -10.78
C VAL A 161 2.12 -7.21 -12.13
N ALA A 162 3.21 -7.22 -12.89
CA ALA A 162 3.23 -7.90 -14.17
C ALA A 162 2.93 -9.39 -13.94
N VAL A 163 1.74 -9.82 -14.34
CA VAL A 163 1.47 -11.25 -14.53
C VAL A 163 2.35 -11.65 -15.69
N ALA A 164 3.31 -12.56 -15.47
CA ALA A 164 4.06 -13.15 -16.55
C ALA A 164 3.05 -13.59 -17.62
N ARG A 165 3.07 -12.93 -18.78
CA ARG A 165 2.31 -13.42 -19.92
C ARG A 165 2.82 -14.84 -20.13
N GLY A 166 1.94 -15.81 -19.94
CA GLY A 166 2.19 -17.14 -20.47
C GLY A 166 2.25 -16.97 -21.98
N ASP A 167 3.43 -16.66 -22.49
CA ASP A 167 3.74 -16.82 -23.91
C ASP A 167 3.77 -18.33 -24.12
N GLY A 168 2.56 -18.89 -24.29
CA GLY A 168 2.34 -20.22 -24.81
C GLY A 168 2.82 -20.22 -26.25
N ALA A 169 3.90 -20.96 -26.48
CA ALA A 169 4.33 -21.44 -27.79
C ALA A 169 3.21 -22.20 -28.51
#